data_AF-A0A7Y5TSM3-F1
#
_entry.id   AF-A0A7Y5TSM3-F1
#
_cell.length_a   1.000
_cell.length_b   1.000
_cell.length_c   1.000
_cell.angle_alpha   90.00
_cell.angle_beta   90.00
_cell.angle_gamma   90.00
#
_symmetry.space_group_name_H-M   'P 1'
#
loop_
_entity.id
_entity.type
_entity.pdbx_description
1 polymer ?
#
loop_
_entity_poly.entity_id
_entity_poly.type
_entity_poly.pdbx_seq_one_letter_code
_entity_poly.pdbx_strand_id
1 'polypeptide(L)' 'MTEGELRDWGRRFGRSAHAPLLVTIAGELGAGKTTLVQALCAGYGVYVEVTSPTFA' A
#
# COMPACT_ATOMS: atom_id res chain seq x y z
N MET A 1 13.41 5.08 -6.50
CA MET A 1 12.31 5.62 -5.69
C MET A 1 12.69 5.51 -4.24
N THR A 2 12.64 6.61 -3.50
CA THR A 2 12.85 6.65 -2.05
C THR A 2 11.61 6.13 -1.32
N GLU A 3 11.73 5.87 -0.01
CA GLU A 3 10.56 5.47 0.79
C GLU A 3 9.46 6.56 0.80
N GLY A 4 9.86 7.83 0.88
CA GLY A 4 8.92 8.96 0.83
C GLY A 4 8.14 9.00 -0.49
N GLU A 5 8.84 8.87 -1.61
CA GLU A 5 8.22 8.81 -2.94
C GLU A 5 7.27 7.61 -3.08
N LEU A 6 7.63 6.44 -2.54
CA LEU A 6 6.77 5.25 -2.54
C LEU A 6 5.47 5.49 -1.75
N ARG A 7 5.56 6.14 -0.59
CA ARG A 7 4.41 6.47 0.25
C ARG A 7 3.49 7.48 -0.42
N ASP A 8 4.04 8.52 -1.03
CA ASP A 8 3.22 9.53 -1.71
C ASP A 8 2.52 8.97 -2.94
N TRP A 9 3.22 8.11 -3.70
CA TRP A 9 2.61 7.37 -4.79
C TRP A 9 1.46 6.48 -4.29
N GLY A 10 1.69 5.68 -3.24
CA GLY A 10 0.66 4.79 -2.68
C GLY A 10 -0.59 5.55 -2.22
N ARG A 11 -0.41 6.66 -1.49
CA ARG A 11 -1.53 7.50 -1.05
C ARG A 11 -2.32 8.07 -2.24
N ARG A 12 -1.63 8.50 -3.29
CA ARG A 12 -2.27 9.02 -4.50
C ARG A 12 -3.08 7.94 -5.20
N PHE A 13 -2.52 6.74 -5.34
CA PHE A 13 -3.23 5.59 -5.90
C PHE A 13 -4.47 5.25 -5.08
N GLY A 14 -4.34 5.17 -3.74
CA GLY A 14 -5.45 4.90 -2.83
C GLY A 14 -6.59 5.91 -2.95
N ARG A 15 -6.29 7.21 -3.06
CA ARG A 15 -7.32 8.25 -3.24
C ARG A 15 -8.09 8.14 -4.56
N SER A 16 -7.49 7.57 -5.59
CA SER A 16 -8.12 7.37 -6.90
C SER A 16 -8.76 5.99 -7.07
N ALA A 17 -8.61 5.10 -6.09
CA ALA A 17 -9.16 3.76 -6.17
C ALA A 17 -10.66 3.77 -5.86
N HIS A 18 -11.43 3.00 -6.63
CA HIS A 18 -12.86 2.83 -6.46
C HIS A 18 -13.21 1.35 -6.60
N ALA A 19 -14.16 0.87 -5.79
CA ALA A 19 -14.64 -0.50 -5.89
C ALA A 19 -15.47 -0.72 -7.17
N PRO A 20 -15.48 -1.94 -7.74
CA PRO A 20 -14.67 -3.09 -7.34
C PRO A 20 -13.23 -2.99 -7.88
N LEU A 21 -12.24 -3.37 -7.06
CA LEU A 21 -10.83 -3.34 -7.45
C LEU A 21 -10.05 -4.48 -6.79
N LEU A 22 -9.20 -5.15 -7.57
CA LEU A 22 -8.20 -6.11 -7.10
C LEU A 22 -6.82 -5.58 -7.46
N VAL A 23 -5.92 -5.50 -6.48
CA VAL A 23 -4.54 -5.02 -6.67
C VAL A 23 -3.57 -6.10 -6.23
N THR A 24 -2.71 -6.54 -7.14
CA THR A 24 -1.59 -7.46 -6.84
C THR A 24 -0.30 -6.68 -6.67
N ILE A 25 0.49 -7.00 -5.65
CA ILE A 25 1.78 -6.36 -5.39
C ILE A 25 2.85 -7.46 -5.34
N ALA A 26 3.89 -7.31 -6.16
CA ALA A 26 5.00 -8.26 -6.26
C ALA A 26 6.35 -7.56 -6.07
N GLY A 27 7.35 -8.32 -5.66
CA GLY A 27 8.73 -7.85 -5.45
C GLY A 27 9.46 -8.65 -4.39
N GLU A 28 10.78 -8.54 -4.36
CA GLU A 28 11.67 -9.24 -3.44
C GLU A 28 11.42 -8.88 -1.97
N LEU A 29 11.97 -9.69 -1.05
CA LEU A 29 11.99 -9.36 0.37
C LEU A 29 12.68 -7.99 0.57
N GLY A 30 12.07 -7.13 1.38
CA GLY A 30 12.58 -5.76 1.60
C GLY A 30 12.26 -4.75 0.49
N ALA A 31 11.59 -5.14 -0.61
CA ALA A 31 11.24 -4.23 -1.70
C ALA A 31 10.20 -3.13 -1.34
N GLY A 32 9.75 -3.04 -0.08
CA GLY A 32 8.80 -2.02 0.37
C GLY A 32 7.33 -2.34 0.07
N LYS A 33 6.98 -3.60 -0.23
CA LYS A 33 5.59 -4.02 -0.50
C LYS A 33 4.61 -3.63 0.62
N THR A 34 4.96 -3.93 1.87
CA THR A 34 4.14 -3.57 3.04
C THR A 34 4.01 -2.06 3.19
N THR A 35 5.10 -1.31 2.98
CA THR A 35 5.10 0.15 2.98
C THR A 35 4.13 0.72 1.94
N LEU A 36 4.09 0.12 0.75
CA LEU A 36 3.18 0.51 -0.32
C LEU A 36 1.72 0.23 0.04
N VAL A 37 1.42 -0.97 0.57
CA VAL A 37 0.07 -1.35 1.01
C VAL A 37 -0.44 -0.38 2.06
N GLN A 38 0.35 -0.08 3.09
CA GLN A 38 -0.01 0.87 4.14
C GLN A 38 -0.33 2.25 3.58
N ALA A 39 0.49 2.76 2.65
CA ALA A 39 0.27 4.05 2.03
C ALA A 39 -0.99 4.09 1.16
N LEU A 40 -1.25 3.03 0.41
CA LEU A 40 -2.47 2.84 -0.38
C LEU A 40 -3.70 2.83 0.52
N CYS A 41 -3.71 2.00 1.56
CA CYS A 41 -4.79 1.91 2.53
C CYS A 41 -5.08 3.26 3.19
N ALA A 42 -4.03 3.98 3.62
CA ALA A 42 -4.19 5.33 4.16
C ALA A 42 -4.81 6.30 3.14
N GLY A 43 -4.40 6.22 1.87
CA GLY A 43 -4.99 7.01 0.78
C GLY A 43 -6.45 6.68 0.48
N TYR A 44 -6.84 5.41 0.68
CA TYR A 44 -8.20 4.92 0.48
C TYR A 44 -9.14 5.20 1.67
N GLY A 45 -8.62 5.70 2.80
CA GLY A 45 -9.41 5.98 4.01
C GLY A 45 -9.48 4.82 4.99
N VAL A 46 -8.52 3.91 4.98
CA VAL A 46 -8.35 2.88 6.02
C VAL A 46 -7.59 3.49 7.20
N TYR A 47 -8.24 3.55 8.36
CA TYR A 47 -7.68 4.16 9.58
C TYR A 47 -7.19 3.14 10.61
N VAL A 48 -7.38 1.84 10.35
CA VAL A 48 -6.86 0.76 11.18
C VAL A 48 -5.42 0.43 10.79
N GLU A 49 -4.67 -0.13 11.73
CA GLU A 49 -3.30 -0.55 11.48
C GLU A 49 -3.27 -1.62 10.38
N VAL A 50 -2.38 -1.43 9.40
CA VAL A 50 -2.18 -2.37 8.29
C VAL A 50 -0.83 -3.05 8.47
N THR A 51 -0.87 -4.30 8.93
CA THR A 51 0.31 -5.12 9.16
C THR A 51 0.53 -6.05 7.97
N SER A 52 1.78 -6.52 7.83
CA SER A 52 2.06 -7.62 6.91
C SER A 52 1.41 -8.90 7.47
N PRO A 53 0.61 -9.64 6.69
CA PRO A 53 0.09 -10.93 7.10
C PRO A 53 1.21 -11.96 7.01
N THR A 54 2.21 -11.86 7.90
CA THR A 54 3.44 -12.65 7.71
C THR A 54 3.30 -14.09 8.17
N PHE A 55 2.24 -14.49 8.88
CA PHE A 55 1.93 -15.90 9.18
C PHE A 55 0.43 -16.11 9.40
N ALA A 56 -0.34 -16.13 8.32
CA ALA A 56 -1.62 -16.84 8.23
C ALA A 56 -1.49 -17.92 7.15
#